data_AF-A0A7X6X5C8-F1
#
_entry.id   AF-A0A7X6X5C8-F1
#
_cell.length_a   1.000
_cell.length_b   1.000
_cell.length_c   1.000
_cell.angle_alpha   90.00
_cell.angle_beta   90.00
_cell.angle_gamma   90.00
#
_symmetry.space_group_name_H-M   'P 1'
#
loop_
_entity.id
_entity.type
_entity.pdbx_description
1 polymer ?
#
loop_
_entity_poly.entity_id
_entity_poly.type
_entity_poly.pdbx_seq_one_letter_code
_entity_poly.pdbx_strand_id
1 'polypeptide(L)'
;MSNLLFTATGCTRCKIVKSFLDEQGISYTEKDVRSDGKEEFQAFYKANRSSIYRSPEGIEFPIFTDGVEIRQGIGATIAYLHAGSKLDGFFRLEKLHREWVDGIHISGGNPQWAEDFLAVLRYLRSQHLKLQLETNGKNSGILQKVLEEELAQLVIMNVLGPRSLYQKILGEEIDFKEVEESIRLLPSFAQYQFQTTIVPVNRGREENPSYLTPEEIGETARLIEELTGSKKNPYLLKRFQPNQVEDKSLRTVEPLAAGLLFKYRTAARTYQVLAEVEKD
;
A
#
# COMPACT_ATOMS: atom_id res chain seq x y z
N MET A 1 3.45 -31.01 -5.47
CA MET A 1 3.04 -30.00 -6.46
C MET A 1 4.27 -29.16 -6.76
N SER A 2 4.50 -28.82 -8.04
CA SER A 2 5.72 -28.12 -8.47
C SER A 2 5.50 -26.62 -8.49
N ASN A 3 6.46 -25.86 -7.95
CA ASN A 3 6.50 -24.41 -8.08
C ASN A 3 6.53 -24.03 -9.57
N LEU A 4 5.62 -23.16 -9.99
CA LEU A 4 5.47 -22.69 -11.35
C LEU A 4 5.60 -21.17 -11.37
N LEU A 5 6.45 -20.67 -12.26
CA LEU A 5 6.68 -19.25 -12.44
C LEU A 5 6.36 -18.86 -13.89
N PHE A 6 5.25 -18.14 -14.08
CA PHE A 6 4.96 -17.51 -15.36
C PHE A 6 5.74 -16.21 -15.47
N THR A 7 6.47 -16.07 -16.57
CA THR A 7 7.32 -14.91 -16.86
C THR A 7 6.93 -14.29 -18.20
N ALA A 8 7.41 -13.08 -18.47
CA ALA A 8 7.30 -12.47 -19.79
C ALA A 8 8.70 -12.22 -20.35
N THR A 9 8.89 -12.43 -21.65
CA THR A 9 10.18 -12.19 -22.32
C THR A 9 10.75 -10.80 -21.99
N GLY A 10 11.99 -10.76 -21.49
CA GLY A 10 12.70 -9.52 -21.16
C GLY A 10 12.31 -8.88 -19.83
N CYS A 11 11.42 -9.49 -19.05
CA CYS A 11 10.96 -8.99 -17.75
C CYS A 11 12.06 -8.99 -16.68
N THR A 12 12.55 -7.82 -16.28
CA THR A 12 13.55 -7.67 -15.21
C THR A 12 13.06 -8.22 -13.87
N ARG A 13 11.81 -7.96 -13.51
CA ARG A 13 11.21 -8.44 -12.25
C ARG A 13 11.14 -9.97 -12.17
N CYS A 14 10.88 -10.60 -13.32
CA CYS A 14 10.87 -12.05 -13.46
C CYS A 14 12.28 -12.63 -13.26
N LYS A 15 13.31 -11.96 -13.79
CA LYS A 15 14.71 -12.36 -13.53
C LYS A 15 15.06 -12.28 -12.06
N ILE A 16 14.63 -11.22 -11.36
CA ILE A 16 14.89 -11.08 -9.92
C ILE A 16 14.23 -12.20 -9.12
N VAL A 17 12.97 -12.54 -9.40
CA VAL A 17 12.31 -13.66 -8.72
C VAL A 17 12.99 -14.99 -9.01
N LYS A 18 13.47 -15.21 -10.23
CA LYS A 18 14.28 -16.40 -10.56
C LYS A 18 15.58 -16.45 -9.77
N SER A 19 16.32 -15.34 -9.71
CA SER A 19 17.54 -15.24 -8.90
C SER A 19 17.25 -15.52 -7.42
N PHE A 20 16.15 -15.00 -6.87
CA PHE A 20 15.74 -15.31 -5.51
C PHE A 20 15.50 -16.81 -5.31
N LEU A 21 14.73 -17.44 -6.21
CA LEU A 21 14.46 -18.89 -6.15
C LEU A 21 15.76 -19.71 -6.22
N ASP A 22 16.66 -19.37 -7.14
CA ASP A 22 17.95 -20.03 -7.32
C ASP A 22 18.84 -19.88 -6.07
N GLU A 23 18.92 -18.67 -5.50
CA GLU A 23 19.68 -18.36 -4.28
C GLU A 23 19.13 -19.11 -3.05
N GLN A 24 17.82 -19.30 -2.97
CA GLN A 24 17.17 -20.06 -1.90
C GLN A 24 17.15 -21.58 -2.17
N GLY A 25 17.66 -22.04 -3.31
CA GLY A 25 17.65 -23.46 -3.69
C GLY A 25 16.23 -24.02 -3.92
N ILE A 26 15.27 -23.16 -4.26
CA ILE A 26 13.86 -23.54 -4.48
C ILE A 26 13.71 -23.98 -5.93
N SER A 27 13.39 -25.26 -6.15
CA SER A 27 13.13 -25.78 -7.49
C SER A 27 11.82 -25.21 -8.05
N TYR A 28 11.82 -24.81 -9.32
CA TYR A 28 10.66 -24.27 -10.04
C TYR A 28 10.69 -24.64 -11.53
N THR A 29 9.54 -24.52 -12.18
CA THR A 29 9.41 -24.54 -13.65
C THR A 29 9.08 -23.14 -14.13
N GLU A 30 9.90 -22.57 -15.01
CA GLU A 30 9.60 -21.31 -15.70
C GLU A 30 8.72 -21.58 -16.93
N LYS A 31 7.74 -20.71 -17.17
CA LYS A 31 6.93 -20.67 -18.40
C LYS A 31 6.85 -19.25 -18.94
N ASP A 32 7.54 -18.96 -20.04
CA ASP A 32 7.48 -17.64 -20.67
C ASP A 32 6.22 -17.53 -21.53
N VAL A 33 5.29 -16.66 -21.11
CA VAL A 33 3.97 -16.50 -21.73
C VAL A 33 4.00 -15.98 -23.17
N ARG A 34 5.15 -15.45 -23.60
CA ARG A 34 5.37 -14.97 -24.97
C ARG A 34 6.07 -15.99 -25.86
N SER A 35 6.50 -17.13 -25.31
CA SER A 35 7.13 -18.22 -26.07
C SER A 35 6.47 -19.57 -25.74
N ASP A 36 7.18 -20.48 -25.08
CA ASP A 36 6.78 -21.86 -24.80
C ASP A 36 5.66 -21.98 -23.76
N GLY A 37 5.48 -20.99 -22.89
CA GLY A 37 4.48 -20.98 -21.81
C GLY A 37 3.11 -20.43 -22.20
N LYS A 38 2.88 -20.04 -23.47
CA LYS A 38 1.67 -19.31 -23.89
C LYS A 38 0.37 -20.09 -23.64
N GLU A 39 0.30 -21.34 -24.09
CA GLU A 39 -0.91 -22.16 -23.99
C GLU A 39 -1.26 -22.52 -22.54
N GLU A 40 -0.23 -22.88 -21.77
CA GLU A 40 -0.37 -23.21 -20.35
C GLU A 40 -0.80 -22.00 -19.54
N PHE A 41 -0.23 -20.81 -19.82
CA PHE A 41 -0.68 -19.58 -19.18
C PHE A 41 -2.12 -19.23 -19.54
N GLN A 42 -2.54 -19.42 -20.79
CA GLN A 42 -3.94 -19.16 -21.18
C GLN A 42 -4.90 -20.08 -20.43
N ALA A 43 -4.58 -21.36 -20.30
CA ALA A 43 -5.37 -22.31 -19.52
C ALA A 43 -5.39 -21.93 -18.03
N PHE A 44 -4.23 -21.62 -17.45
CA PHE A 44 -4.08 -21.19 -16.07
C PHE A 44 -4.86 -19.90 -15.78
N TYR A 45 -4.73 -18.88 -16.63
CA TYR A 45 -5.43 -17.61 -16.50
C TYR A 45 -6.94 -17.77 -16.62
N LYS A 46 -7.42 -18.63 -17.53
CA LYS A 46 -8.85 -18.92 -17.67
C LYS A 46 -9.42 -19.55 -16.40
N ALA A 47 -8.68 -20.46 -15.77
CA ALA A 47 -9.09 -21.12 -14.53
C ALA A 47 -9.02 -20.21 -13.30
N ASN A 48 -8.08 -19.25 -13.27
CA ASN A 48 -7.76 -18.46 -12.08
C ASN A 48 -8.03 -16.95 -12.25
N ARG A 49 -8.94 -16.58 -13.15
CA ARG A 49 -9.18 -15.17 -13.53
C ARG A 49 -9.54 -14.26 -12.36
N SER A 50 -10.22 -14.77 -11.34
CA SER A 50 -10.58 -14.01 -10.13
C SER A 50 -9.38 -13.69 -9.23
N SER A 51 -8.29 -14.45 -9.36
CA SER A 51 -7.10 -14.36 -8.50
C SER A 51 -5.91 -13.70 -9.20
N ILE A 52 -6.06 -13.30 -10.47
CA ILE A 52 -5.03 -12.62 -11.26
C ILE A 52 -5.54 -11.22 -11.58
N TYR A 53 -4.80 -10.22 -11.12
CA TYR A 53 -5.08 -8.85 -11.47
C TYR A 53 -4.62 -8.53 -12.89
N ARG A 54 -5.41 -7.68 -13.55
CA ARG A 54 -5.13 -7.16 -14.88
C ARG A 54 -5.41 -5.66 -14.87
N SER A 55 -4.37 -4.86 -15.08
CA SER A 55 -4.48 -3.42 -15.29
C SER A 55 -4.94 -3.12 -16.73
N PRO A 56 -5.28 -1.86 -17.05
CA PRO A 56 -5.51 -1.43 -18.44
C PRO A 56 -4.33 -1.75 -19.38
N GLU A 57 -3.10 -1.72 -18.86
CA GLU A 57 -1.85 -2.00 -19.57
C GLU A 57 -1.61 -3.50 -19.78
N GLY A 58 -2.28 -4.37 -19.02
CA GLY A 58 -2.21 -5.82 -19.18
C GLY A 58 -2.06 -6.58 -17.87
N ILE A 59 -1.54 -7.80 -17.99
CA ILE A 59 -1.25 -8.65 -16.83
C ILE A 59 0.19 -8.37 -16.40
N GLU A 60 0.37 -8.12 -15.11
CA GLU A 60 1.70 -7.95 -14.53
C GLU A 60 2.35 -9.31 -14.26
N PHE A 61 3.65 -9.38 -14.55
CA PHE A 61 4.51 -10.53 -14.29
C PHE A 61 5.65 -10.12 -13.36
N PRO A 62 6.17 -11.03 -12.52
CA PRO A 62 5.92 -12.47 -12.52
C PRO A 62 4.57 -12.88 -11.89
N ILE A 63 4.09 -14.08 -12.26
CA ILE A 63 3.02 -14.79 -11.55
C ILE A 63 3.58 -16.12 -11.07
N PHE A 64 3.62 -16.32 -9.76
CA PHE A 64 4.07 -17.53 -9.10
C PHE A 64 2.90 -18.34 -8.56
N THR A 65 3.01 -19.67 -8.59
CA THR A 65 2.12 -20.56 -7.84
C THR A 65 2.84 -21.83 -7.41
N ASP A 66 2.51 -22.34 -6.21
CA ASP A 66 2.92 -23.66 -5.72
C ASP A 66 1.84 -24.74 -5.94
N GLY A 67 0.76 -24.39 -6.63
CA GLY A 67 -0.44 -25.20 -6.84
C GLY A 67 -1.56 -24.95 -5.85
N VAL A 68 -1.30 -24.18 -4.78
CA VAL A 68 -2.30 -23.77 -3.78
C VAL A 68 -2.50 -22.27 -3.82
N GLU A 69 -1.41 -21.51 -3.71
CA GLU A 69 -1.42 -20.05 -3.67
C GLU A 69 -1.00 -19.46 -5.02
N ILE A 70 -1.52 -18.27 -5.33
CA ILE A 70 -1.13 -17.50 -6.52
C ILE A 70 -0.60 -16.15 -6.06
N ARG A 71 0.62 -15.81 -6.46
CA ARG A 71 1.28 -14.55 -6.15
C ARG A 71 1.61 -13.82 -7.44
N GLN A 72 1.32 -12.53 -7.48
CA GLN A 72 1.54 -11.69 -8.65
C GLN A 72 2.36 -10.47 -8.24
N GLY A 73 3.34 -10.10 -9.07
CA GLY A 73 4.29 -9.04 -8.76
C GLY A 73 5.52 -9.56 -8.01
N ILE A 74 6.54 -8.72 -7.90
CA ILE A 74 7.83 -9.07 -7.33
C ILE A 74 7.81 -9.10 -5.80
N GLY A 75 7.25 -8.08 -5.16
CA GLY A 75 7.17 -7.93 -3.71
C GLY A 75 6.33 -9.03 -3.09
N ALA A 76 5.10 -9.22 -3.56
CA ALA A 76 4.20 -10.27 -3.06
C ALA A 76 4.77 -11.68 -3.29
N THR A 77 5.46 -11.92 -4.41
CA THR A 77 6.07 -13.23 -4.70
C THR A 77 7.27 -13.50 -3.80
N ILE A 78 8.22 -12.55 -3.67
CA ILE A 78 9.40 -12.74 -2.82
C ILE A 78 8.99 -12.88 -1.36
N ALA A 79 8.03 -12.07 -0.89
CA ALA A 79 7.53 -12.16 0.47
C ALA A 79 6.93 -13.55 0.77
N TYR A 80 6.12 -14.07 -0.14
CA TYR A 80 5.55 -15.41 0.00
C TYR A 80 6.61 -16.52 -0.07
N LEU A 81 7.58 -16.42 -0.98
CA LEU A 81 8.67 -17.40 -1.06
C LEU A 81 9.58 -17.36 0.18
N HIS A 82 9.73 -16.20 0.81
CA HIS A 82 10.55 -16.03 2.02
C HIS A 82 9.86 -16.56 3.28
N ALA A 83 8.58 -16.21 3.49
CA ALA A 83 7.91 -16.44 4.77
C ALA A 83 6.47 -17.00 4.64
N GLY A 84 6.05 -17.40 3.44
CA GLY A 84 4.68 -17.84 3.16
C GLY A 84 3.66 -16.71 3.35
N SER A 85 2.45 -17.07 3.79
CA SER A 85 1.35 -16.11 3.98
C SER A 85 1.51 -15.18 5.19
N LYS A 86 2.56 -15.34 6.01
CA LYS A 86 2.82 -14.51 7.19
C LYS A 86 3.00 -13.03 6.85
N LEU A 87 3.45 -12.73 5.63
CA LEU A 87 3.72 -11.38 5.16
C LEU A 87 2.60 -10.80 4.28
N ASP A 88 1.48 -11.49 4.10
CA ASP A 88 0.38 -11.06 3.23
C ASP A 88 -0.25 -9.72 3.67
N GLY A 89 -0.21 -9.42 4.96
CA GLY A 89 -0.66 -8.12 5.46
C GLY A 89 0.26 -6.96 5.03
N PHE A 90 1.56 -7.23 4.85
CA PHE A 90 2.55 -6.23 4.44
C PHE A 90 2.61 -6.04 2.92
N PHE A 91 2.37 -7.09 2.13
CA PHE A 91 2.51 -7.04 0.68
C PHE A 91 1.16 -7.28 0.01
N ARG A 92 0.73 -6.26 -0.73
CA ARG A 92 -0.42 -6.31 -1.62
C ARG A 92 0.04 -6.25 -3.07
N LEU A 93 -0.92 -6.33 -3.96
CA LEU A 93 -0.71 -6.19 -5.38
C LEU A 93 -0.06 -4.82 -5.71
N GLU A 94 1.00 -4.90 -6.49
CA GLU A 94 1.75 -3.76 -7.03
C GLU A 94 1.01 -3.10 -8.20
N LYS A 95 1.16 -1.79 -8.35
CA LYS A 95 0.59 -0.99 -9.45
C LYS A 95 1.63 -0.12 -10.14
N LEU A 96 2.78 0.12 -9.52
CA LEU A 96 3.85 0.88 -10.15
C LEU A 96 4.68 0.00 -11.07
N HIS A 97 5.13 0.59 -12.17
CA HIS A 97 5.95 -0.07 -13.18
C HIS A 97 7.42 0.37 -13.10
N ARG A 98 8.30 -0.44 -13.72
CA ARG A 98 9.75 -0.22 -13.90
C ARG A 98 10.58 -0.48 -12.63
N GLU A 99 11.31 0.54 -12.17
CA GLU A 99 12.26 0.46 -11.05
C GLU A 99 11.58 0.56 -9.68
N TRP A 100 10.29 0.88 -9.64
CA TRP A 100 9.52 1.00 -8.40
C TRP A 100 8.81 -0.29 -8.04
N VAL A 101 8.80 -0.58 -6.73
CA VAL A 101 7.96 -1.58 -6.08
C VAL A 101 7.06 -0.83 -5.09
N ASP A 102 5.76 -0.98 -5.26
CA ASP A 102 4.72 -0.45 -4.36
C ASP A 102 3.93 -1.61 -3.73
N GLY A 103 2.70 -1.36 -3.28
CA GLY A 103 1.89 -2.37 -2.60
C GLY A 103 2.46 -2.82 -1.25
N ILE A 104 3.40 -2.08 -0.67
CA ILE A 104 4.02 -2.39 0.62
C ILE A 104 3.33 -1.56 1.70
N HIS A 105 2.65 -2.20 2.65
CA HIS A 105 1.84 -1.55 3.69
C HIS A 105 2.32 -1.93 5.09
N ILE A 106 3.08 -1.06 5.73
CA ILE A 106 3.67 -1.30 7.07
C ILE A 106 2.59 -1.63 8.10
N SER A 107 1.46 -0.91 8.05
CA SER A 107 0.37 -1.06 9.02
C SER A 107 -0.55 -2.26 8.78
N GLY A 108 -0.48 -2.87 7.59
CA GLY A 108 -1.33 -4.01 7.23
C GLY A 108 -0.80 -5.34 7.77
N GLY A 109 0.49 -5.41 8.11
CA GLY A 109 1.13 -6.63 8.58
C GLY A 109 1.12 -6.81 10.09
N ASN A 110 1.40 -8.04 10.52
CA ASN A 110 1.55 -8.40 11.92
C ASN A 110 2.99 -8.09 12.39
N PRO A 111 3.19 -7.27 13.43
CA PRO A 111 4.52 -6.89 13.90
C PRO A 111 5.38 -8.04 14.42
N GLN A 112 4.79 -9.20 14.73
CA GLN A 112 5.55 -10.42 15.03
C GLN A 112 6.52 -10.83 13.90
N TRP A 113 6.16 -10.52 12.65
CA TRP A 113 6.95 -10.85 11.45
C TRP A 113 7.75 -9.67 10.91
N ALA A 114 8.03 -8.66 11.76
CA ALA A 114 8.77 -7.47 11.36
C ALA A 114 10.16 -7.77 10.79
N GLU A 115 10.89 -8.75 11.33
CA GLU A 115 12.23 -9.08 10.83
C GLU A 115 12.19 -9.77 9.46
N ASP A 116 11.25 -10.69 9.21
CA ASP A 116 11.05 -11.28 7.88
C ASP A 116 10.61 -10.21 6.87
N PHE A 117 9.74 -9.27 7.28
CA PHE A 117 9.36 -8.13 6.46
C PHE A 117 10.58 -7.27 6.07
N LEU A 118 11.41 -6.89 7.04
CA LEU A 118 12.63 -6.11 6.80
C LEU A 118 13.63 -6.88 5.93
N ALA A 119 13.76 -8.20 6.11
CA ALA A 119 14.62 -9.04 5.27
C ALA A 119 14.18 -9.00 3.79
N VAL A 120 12.87 -9.04 3.51
CA VAL A 120 12.35 -8.89 2.14
C VAL A 120 12.66 -7.49 1.59
N LEU A 121 12.47 -6.43 2.37
CA LEU A 121 12.80 -5.07 1.92
C LEU A 121 14.29 -4.92 1.61
N ARG A 122 15.18 -5.46 2.46
CA ARG A 122 16.64 -5.47 2.24
C ARG A 122 16.98 -6.17 0.92
N TYR A 123 16.36 -7.33 0.67
CA TYR A 123 16.54 -8.05 -0.60
C TYR A 123 16.09 -7.19 -1.78
N LEU A 124 14.88 -6.64 -1.76
CA LEU A 124 14.38 -5.81 -2.86
C LEU A 124 15.29 -4.60 -3.12
N ARG A 125 15.82 -3.97 -2.06
CA ARG A 125 16.79 -2.87 -2.17
C ARG A 125 18.13 -3.31 -2.76
N SER A 126 18.63 -4.52 -2.43
CA SER A 126 19.87 -5.05 -3.01
C SER A 126 19.76 -5.29 -4.52
N GLN A 127 18.54 -5.45 -5.04
CA GLN A 127 18.24 -5.56 -6.47
C GLN A 127 18.11 -4.19 -7.17
N HIS A 128 18.55 -3.11 -6.51
CA HIS A 128 18.54 -1.73 -7.02
C HIS A 128 17.14 -1.19 -7.32
N LEU A 129 16.11 -1.75 -6.67
CA LEU A 129 14.72 -1.28 -6.80
C LEU A 129 14.46 -0.12 -5.85
N LYS A 130 13.58 0.78 -6.28
CA LYS A 130 13.02 1.88 -5.48
C LYS A 130 11.77 1.38 -4.77
N LEU A 131 11.69 1.51 -3.46
CA LEU A 131 10.52 1.06 -2.70
C LEU A 131 9.65 2.26 -2.32
N GLN A 132 8.35 2.15 -2.61
CA GLN A 132 7.32 3.02 -2.08
C GLN A 132 6.54 2.26 -1.00
N LEU A 133 6.60 2.76 0.24
CA LEU A 133 5.90 2.17 1.37
C LEU A 133 4.71 3.04 1.78
N GLU A 134 3.64 2.39 2.20
CA GLU A 134 2.47 3.03 2.77
C GLU A 134 2.28 2.65 4.25
N THR A 135 1.75 3.58 5.03
CA THR A 135 1.40 3.36 6.43
C THR A 135 0.13 4.14 6.79
N ASN A 136 -0.62 3.69 7.79
CA ASN A 136 -1.65 4.48 8.47
C ASN A 136 -1.24 4.82 9.91
N GLY A 137 0.05 4.71 10.22
CA GLY A 137 0.60 5.07 11.52
C GLY A 137 0.69 3.92 12.53
N LYS A 138 0.04 2.78 12.29
CA LYS A 138 0.32 1.57 13.10
C LYS A 138 1.70 1.01 12.78
N ASN A 139 2.25 0.26 13.74
CA ASN A 139 3.56 -0.39 13.67
C ASN A 139 4.71 0.64 13.55
N SER A 140 4.70 1.70 14.37
CA SER A 140 5.70 2.79 14.34
C SER A 140 7.13 2.29 14.50
N GLY A 141 7.35 1.26 15.32
CA GLY A 141 8.66 0.63 15.49
C GLY A 141 9.21 -0.04 14.22
N ILE A 142 8.34 -0.55 13.34
CA ILE A 142 8.76 -1.08 12.03
C ILE A 142 9.13 0.09 11.11
N LEU A 143 8.31 1.14 11.08
CA LEU A 143 8.59 2.35 10.29
C LEU A 143 9.95 2.97 10.70
N GLN A 144 10.27 3.00 11.99
CA GLN A 144 11.55 3.47 12.48
C GLN A 144 12.72 2.63 11.94
N LYS A 145 12.64 1.29 11.96
CA LYS A 145 13.68 0.44 11.37
C LYS A 145 13.83 0.66 9.86
N VAL A 146 12.72 0.84 9.14
CA VAL A 146 12.75 1.18 7.71
C VAL A 146 13.50 2.49 7.45
N LEU A 147 13.33 3.49 8.32
CA LEU A 147 14.06 4.76 8.26
C LEU A 147 15.56 4.55 8.52
N GLU A 148 15.89 3.90 9.64
CA GLU A 148 17.28 3.67 10.10
C GLU A 148 18.11 2.88 9.09
N GLU A 149 17.48 1.97 8.35
CA GLU A 149 18.12 1.15 7.32
C GLU A 149 17.97 1.69 5.90
N GLU A 150 17.37 2.88 5.73
CA GLU A 150 17.17 3.55 4.43
C GLU A 150 16.46 2.65 3.37
N LEU A 151 15.48 1.86 3.83
CA LEU A 151 14.83 0.83 3.00
C LEU A 151 13.76 1.37 2.06
N ALA A 152 13.33 2.63 2.22
CA ALA A 152 12.28 3.24 1.40
C ALA A 152 12.76 4.50 0.69
N GLN A 153 12.38 4.65 -0.59
CA GLN A 153 12.65 5.87 -1.37
C GLN A 153 11.53 6.88 -1.21
N LEU A 154 10.30 6.41 -1.02
CA LEU A 154 9.12 7.21 -0.75
C LEU A 154 8.29 6.53 0.32
N VAL A 155 7.89 7.27 1.35
CA VAL A 155 6.90 6.81 2.33
C VAL A 155 5.67 7.69 2.28
N ILE A 156 4.51 7.08 2.07
CA ILE A 156 3.22 7.76 2.06
C ILE A 156 2.45 7.36 3.32
N MET A 157 2.10 8.32 4.16
CA MET A 157 1.27 8.07 5.33
C MET A 157 -0.16 8.52 5.10
N ASN A 158 -1.08 7.58 5.21
CA ASN A 158 -2.51 7.79 5.29
C ASN A 158 -2.88 8.25 6.70
N VAL A 159 -3.01 9.56 6.93
CA VAL A 159 -3.56 10.11 8.18
C VAL A 159 -5.07 10.05 8.07
N LEU A 160 -5.70 9.07 8.73
CA LEU A 160 -7.10 8.72 8.46
C LEU A 160 -8.11 9.82 8.80
N GLY A 161 -7.80 10.66 9.79
CA GLY A 161 -8.66 11.75 10.22
C GLY A 161 -8.17 12.37 11.53
N PRO A 162 -8.99 13.19 12.22
CA PRO A 162 -8.63 13.71 13.52
C PRO A 162 -8.56 12.59 14.56
N ARG A 163 -7.84 12.82 15.66
CA ARG A 163 -7.62 11.84 16.72
C ARG A 163 -8.91 11.18 17.22
N SER A 164 -9.97 11.97 17.37
CA SER A 164 -11.29 11.52 17.86
C SER A 164 -12.00 10.54 16.93
N LEU A 165 -11.68 10.53 15.63
CA LEU A 165 -12.34 9.69 14.63
C LEU A 165 -11.46 8.54 14.13
N TYR A 166 -10.18 8.53 14.47
CA TYR A 166 -9.20 7.62 13.88
C TYR A 166 -9.56 6.13 14.06
N GLN A 167 -9.82 5.70 15.29
CA GLN A 167 -10.25 4.33 15.60
C GLN A 167 -11.56 3.98 14.89
N LYS A 168 -12.47 4.94 14.77
CA LYS A 168 -13.78 4.74 14.13
C LYS A 168 -13.67 4.55 12.62
N ILE A 169 -12.76 5.29 11.98
CA ILE A 169 -12.46 5.17 10.55
C ILE A 169 -11.75 3.84 10.27
N LEU A 170 -10.82 3.47 11.15
CA LEU A 170 -10.05 2.23 10.99
C LEU A 170 -10.89 0.98 11.30
N GLY A 171 -11.88 1.09 12.19
CA GLY A 171 -12.76 -0.01 12.58
C GLY A 171 -12.16 -0.96 13.60
N GLU A 172 -11.05 -0.58 14.25
CA GLU A 172 -10.38 -1.36 15.28
C GLU A 172 -9.81 -0.45 16.38
N GLU A 173 -9.56 -1.02 17.56
CA GLU A 173 -8.84 -0.32 18.63
C GLU A 173 -7.35 -0.21 18.27
N ILE A 174 -6.78 0.97 18.49
CA ILE A 174 -5.36 1.24 18.30
C ILE A 174 -4.78 2.04 19.46
N ASP A 175 -3.48 1.87 19.70
CA ASP A 175 -2.72 2.86 20.46
C ASP A 175 -2.40 4.05 19.54
N PHE A 176 -3.08 5.16 19.76
CA PHE A 176 -2.88 6.36 18.96
C PHE A 176 -1.45 6.92 19.08
N LYS A 177 -0.67 6.54 20.11
CA LYS A 177 0.73 6.92 20.21
C LYS A 177 1.56 6.43 19.03
N GLU A 178 1.28 5.24 18.50
CA GLU A 178 1.97 4.75 17.29
C GLU A 178 1.74 5.69 16.09
N VAL A 179 0.51 6.18 15.94
CA VAL A 179 0.16 7.15 14.88
C VAL A 179 0.94 8.44 15.08
N GLU A 180 1.02 8.95 16.31
CA GLU A 180 1.76 10.17 16.64
C GLU A 180 3.26 10.01 16.34
N GLU A 181 3.86 8.90 16.76
CA GLU A 181 5.25 8.56 16.47
C GLU A 181 5.51 8.46 14.96
N SER A 182 4.63 7.79 14.23
CA SER A 182 4.76 7.67 12.77
C SER A 182 4.68 9.02 12.06
N ILE A 183 3.79 9.92 12.49
CA ILE A 183 3.72 11.29 11.96
C ILE A 183 5.03 12.05 12.23
N ARG A 184 5.62 11.89 13.43
CA ARG A 184 6.90 12.54 13.77
C ARG A 184 8.07 12.01 12.94
N LEU A 185 8.10 10.71 12.64
CA LEU A 185 9.16 10.07 11.88
C LEU A 185 9.15 10.46 10.40
N LEU A 186 7.97 10.72 9.85
CA LEU A 186 7.80 10.78 8.41
C LEU A 186 8.64 11.86 7.69
N PRO A 187 8.82 13.08 8.25
CA PRO A 187 9.69 14.09 7.66
C PRO A 187 11.19 13.73 7.61
N SER A 188 11.62 12.66 8.30
CA SER A 188 13.01 12.20 8.28
C SER A 188 13.35 11.33 7.07
N PHE A 189 12.36 10.86 6.31
CA PHE A 189 12.58 10.11 5.08
C PHE A 189 13.01 11.02 3.92
N ALA A 190 13.82 10.48 3.00
CA ALA A 190 14.33 11.21 1.85
C ALA A 190 13.22 11.80 0.96
N GLN A 191 12.14 11.04 0.75
CA GLN A 191 10.90 11.55 0.20
C GLN A 191 9.73 11.01 1.03
N TYR A 192 8.76 11.88 1.29
CA TYR A 192 7.57 11.51 2.02
C TYR A 192 6.37 12.34 1.59
N GLN A 193 5.19 11.82 1.89
CA GLN A 193 3.94 12.53 1.70
C GLN A 193 2.92 12.09 2.76
N PHE A 194 2.22 13.05 3.36
CA PHE A 194 0.99 12.75 4.08
C PHE A 194 -0.18 12.72 3.08
N GLN A 195 -1.18 11.90 3.35
CA GLN A 195 -2.43 11.96 2.63
C GLN A 195 -3.61 11.61 3.52
N THR A 196 -4.78 12.12 3.15
CA THR A 196 -6.05 11.79 3.81
C THR A 196 -7.11 11.58 2.77
N THR A 197 -7.75 10.40 2.79
CA THR A 197 -8.96 10.14 2.01
C THR A 197 -10.15 10.68 2.77
N ILE A 198 -10.95 11.52 2.12
CA ILE A 198 -12.17 12.08 2.72
C ILE A 198 -13.24 10.99 2.70
N VAL A 199 -13.25 10.16 3.74
CA VAL A 199 -14.11 8.98 3.88
C VAL A 199 -15.44 9.31 4.58
N PRO A 200 -16.51 8.54 4.30
CA PRO A 200 -17.68 8.51 5.16
C PRO A 200 -17.34 7.84 6.50
N VAL A 201 -17.85 8.42 7.58
CA VAL A 201 -17.69 7.91 8.95
C VAL A 201 -19.08 7.70 9.54
N ASN A 202 -19.31 6.51 10.09
CA ASN A 202 -20.54 6.24 10.87
C ASN A 202 -20.52 7.13 12.10
N ARG A 203 -21.49 8.01 12.33
CA ARG A 203 -21.51 8.90 13.52
C ARG A 203 -22.30 8.32 14.71
N GLY A 204 -23.18 7.35 14.48
CA GLY A 204 -23.91 6.62 15.52
C GLY A 204 -24.57 5.35 14.95
N ARG A 205 -25.40 4.66 15.75
CA ARG A 205 -26.10 3.43 15.31
C ARG A 205 -27.27 3.69 14.36
N GLU A 206 -27.83 4.89 14.36
CA GLU A 206 -29.06 5.24 13.63
C GLU A 206 -28.86 6.30 12.54
N GLU A 207 -27.64 6.82 12.39
CA GLU A 207 -27.32 7.86 11.40
C GLU A 207 -26.64 7.23 10.19
N ASN A 208 -27.06 7.65 9.00
CA ASN A 208 -26.33 7.33 7.77
C ASN A 208 -24.88 7.84 7.87
N PRO A 209 -23.90 7.08 7.35
CA PRO A 209 -22.52 7.53 7.29
C PRO A 209 -22.43 8.91 6.62
N SER A 210 -21.67 9.82 7.23
CA SER A 210 -21.43 11.15 6.68
C SER A 210 -19.94 11.33 6.41
N TYR A 211 -19.57 12.02 5.33
CA TYR A 211 -18.17 12.35 5.07
C TYR A 211 -17.53 13.12 6.23
N LEU A 212 -16.22 12.95 6.39
CA LEU A 212 -15.39 13.91 7.12
C LEU A 212 -15.74 15.32 6.65
N THR A 213 -15.82 16.27 7.56
CA THR A 213 -16.12 17.67 7.25
C THR A 213 -14.84 18.45 6.91
N PRO A 214 -14.92 19.63 6.26
CA PRO A 214 -13.75 20.49 6.08
C PRO A 214 -13.07 20.85 7.42
N GLU A 215 -13.83 21.04 8.48
CA GLU A 215 -13.29 21.31 9.82
C GLU A 215 -12.47 20.13 10.34
N GLU A 216 -12.98 18.90 10.24
CA GLU A 216 -12.26 17.67 10.65
C GLU A 216 -11.00 17.42 9.82
N ILE A 217 -11.02 17.77 8.53
CA ILE A 217 -9.81 17.76 7.70
C ILE A 217 -8.82 18.86 8.14
N GLY A 218 -9.32 20.03 8.55
CA GLY A 218 -8.50 21.06 9.19
C GLY A 218 -7.85 20.59 10.48
N GLU A 219 -8.59 19.90 11.35
CA GLU A 219 -8.06 19.28 12.57
C GLU A 219 -7.00 18.21 12.27
N THR A 220 -7.23 17.39 11.24
CA THR A 220 -6.25 16.41 10.75
C THR A 220 -4.96 17.09 10.29
N ALA A 221 -5.07 18.19 9.54
CA ALA A 221 -3.93 18.98 9.10
C ALA A 221 -3.19 19.64 10.28
N ARG A 222 -3.94 20.09 11.30
CA ARG A 222 -3.39 20.65 12.55
C ARG A 222 -2.61 19.61 13.33
N LEU A 223 -3.13 18.38 13.44
CA LEU A 223 -2.42 17.27 14.06
C LEU A 223 -1.05 17.03 13.41
N ILE A 224 -1.00 17.02 12.07
CA ILE A 224 0.26 16.89 11.32
C ILE A 224 1.20 18.06 11.66
N GLU A 225 0.70 19.29 11.71
CA GLU A 225 1.52 20.46 12.05
C GLU A 225 2.09 20.36 13.46
N GLU A 226 1.26 20.08 14.46
CA GLU A 226 1.64 20.01 15.87
C GLU A 226 2.72 18.95 16.13
N LEU A 227 2.62 17.81 15.43
CA LEU A 227 3.56 16.70 15.61
C LEU A 227 4.86 16.88 14.82
N THR A 228 4.79 17.42 13.60
CA THR A 228 5.97 17.65 12.76
C THR A 228 6.66 18.99 13.05
N GLY A 229 5.98 19.92 13.72
CA GLY A 229 6.44 21.30 13.91
C GLY A 229 6.46 22.13 12.62
N SER A 230 5.76 21.68 11.57
CA SER A 230 5.84 22.28 10.23
C SER A 230 4.49 22.38 9.53
N LYS A 231 4.27 23.51 8.86
CA LYS A 231 3.16 23.69 7.92
C LYS A 231 3.51 23.27 6.48
N LYS A 232 4.76 22.92 6.22
CA LYS A 232 5.29 22.73 4.86
C LYS A 232 5.41 21.25 4.50
N ASN A 233 4.62 20.38 5.11
CA ASN A 233 4.63 18.97 4.73
C ASN A 233 3.84 18.80 3.41
N PRO A 234 4.34 17.98 2.45
CA PRO A 234 3.53 17.56 1.31
C PRO A 234 2.29 16.81 1.83
N TYR A 235 1.10 17.31 1.51
CA TYR A 235 -0.15 16.76 2.01
C TYR A 235 -1.20 16.64 0.90
N LEU A 236 -1.68 15.43 0.62
CA LEU A 236 -2.63 15.17 -0.44
C LEU A 236 -4.01 14.77 0.12
N LEU A 237 -5.06 15.46 -0.32
CA LEU A 237 -6.43 15.08 -0.04
C LEU A 237 -6.99 14.25 -1.19
N LYS A 238 -7.47 13.04 -0.88
CA LYS A 238 -8.01 12.09 -1.86
C LYS A 238 -9.52 11.97 -1.75
N ARG A 239 -10.16 11.72 -2.89
CA ARG A 239 -11.60 11.45 -2.90
C ARG A 239 -11.84 9.97 -2.56
N PHE A 240 -12.84 9.73 -1.72
CA PHE A 240 -13.34 8.37 -1.50
C PHE A 240 -13.98 7.82 -2.77
N GLN A 241 -13.64 6.59 -3.12
CA GLN A 241 -14.16 5.87 -4.28
C GLN A 241 -15.01 4.69 -3.77
N PRO A 242 -16.36 4.84 -3.65
CA PRO A 242 -17.23 3.80 -3.10
C PRO A 242 -17.07 2.45 -3.81
N ASN A 243 -16.81 2.46 -5.11
CA ASN A 243 -16.66 1.23 -5.90
C ASN A 243 -15.35 0.48 -5.66
N GLN A 244 -14.42 1.04 -4.90
CA GLN A 244 -13.08 0.49 -4.66
C GLN A 244 -12.88 -0.01 -3.22
N VAL A 245 -13.89 0.06 -2.35
CA VAL A 245 -13.78 -0.41 -0.97
C VAL A 245 -14.29 -1.83 -0.76
N GLU A 246 -13.67 -2.51 0.19
CA GLU A 246 -14.05 -3.86 0.62
C GLU A 246 -15.37 -3.86 1.39
N ASP A 247 -15.59 -2.87 2.26
CA ASP A 247 -16.85 -2.72 3.00
C ASP A 247 -18.01 -2.38 2.06
N LYS A 248 -18.90 -3.35 1.87
CA LYS A 248 -20.06 -3.24 1.00
C LYS A 248 -21.06 -2.18 1.49
N SER A 249 -21.11 -1.90 2.79
CA SER A 249 -22.02 -0.88 3.36
C SER A 249 -21.67 0.53 2.91
N LEU A 250 -20.39 0.78 2.60
CA LEU A 250 -19.92 2.08 2.13
C LEU A 250 -20.06 2.27 0.61
N ARG A 251 -20.38 1.21 -0.14
CA ARG A 251 -20.59 1.26 -1.60
C ARG A 251 -21.86 2.00 -2.00
N THR A 252 -22.81 2.10 -1.08
CA THR A 252 -24.10 2.79 -1.30
C THR A 252 -24.05 4.27 -0.94
N VAL A 253 -22.93 4.77 -0.43
CA VAL A 253 -22.75 6.20 -0.12
C VAL A 253 -22.55 6.98 -1.43
N GLU A 254 -23.31 8.06 -1.59
CA GLU A 254 -23.15 8.94 -2.75
C GLU A 254 -21.71 9.50 -2.81
N PRO A 255 -21.02 9.46 -3.96
CA PRO A 255 -19.69 10.01 -4.09
C PRO A 255 -19.66 11.51 -3.78
N LEU A 256 -18.61 11.94 -3.05
CA LEU A 256 -18.38 13.36 -2.82
C LEU A 256 -18.16 14.09 -4.17
N ALA A 257 -18.93 15.15 -4.41
CA ALA A 257 -18.79 15.95 -5.63
C ALA A 257 -17.38 16.57 -5.72
N ALA A 258 -16.72 16.44 -6.89
CA ALA A 258 -15.33 16.87 -7.09
C ALA A 258 -15.11 18.36 -6.73
N GLY A 259 -16.08 19.22 -7.07
CA GLY A 259 -16.03 20.66 -6.75
C GLY A 259 -16.02 21.00 -5.25
N LEU A 260 -16.34 20.04 -4.36
CA LEU A 260 -16.29 20.25 -2.92
C LEU A 260 -14.88 20.11 -2.33
N LEU A 261 -13.96 19.40 -3.01
CA LEU A 261 -12.59 19.17 -2.54
C LEU A 261 -11.83 20.47 -2.26
N PHE A 262 -12.17 21.56 -2.96
CA PHE A 262 -11.57 22.87 -2.72
C PHE A 262 -11.84 23.41 -1.31
N LYS A 263 -13.03 23.14 -0.72
CA LYS A 263 -13.35 23.56 0.65
C LYS A 263 -12.48 22.83 1.67
N TYR A 264 -12.29 21.53 1.47
CA TYR A 264 -11.40 20.71 2.30
C TYR A 264 -9.95 21.17 2.20
N ARG A 265 -9.46 21.43 0.98
CA ARG A 265 -8.12 21.97 0.76
C ARG A 265 -7.92 23.30 1.47
N THR A 266 -8.90 24.21 1.39
CA THR A 266 -8.82 25.51 2.07
C THR A 266 -8.69 25.33 3.57
N ALA A 267 -9.47 24.43 4.19
CA ALA A 267 -9.37 24.14 5.61
C ALA A 267 -8.02 23.51 5.99
N ALA A 268 -7.54 22.55 5.21
CA ALA A 268 -6.23 21.94 5.40
C ALA A 268 -5.08 22.97 5.31
N ARG A 269 -5.16 23.92 4.36
CA ARG A 269 -4.13 24.94 4.12
C ARG A 269 -3.94 25.93 5.26
N THR A 270 -4.87 26.03 6.20
CA THR A 270 -4.66 26.77 7.46
C THR A 270 -3.46 26.22 8.24
N TYR A 271 -3.22 24.91 8.17
CA TYR A 271 -2.20 24.21 8.95
C TYR A 271 -1.14 23.51 8.08
N GLN A 272 -1.44 23.18 6.82
CA GLN A 272 -0.50 22.59 5.86
C GLN A 272 -0.53 23.35 4.53
N VAL A 273 0.37 24.31 4.34
CA VAL A 273 0.34 25.25 3.20
C VAL A 273 0.56 24.58 1.85
N LEU A 274 1.19 23.39 1.83
CA LEU A 274 1.40 22.57 0.63
C LEU A 274 0.26 21.57 0.38
N ALA A 275 -0.87 21.69 1.09
CA ALA A 275 -2.00 20.79 0.88
C ALA A 275 -2.56 20.93 -0.54
N GLU A 276 -2.67 19.81 -1.24
CA GLU A 276 -3.27 19.67 -2.57
C GLU A 276 -4.41 18.66 -2.57
N VAL A 277 -5.18 18.64 -3.65
CA VAL A 277 -6.25 17.66 -3.88
C VAL A 277 -5.86 16.78 -5.06
N GLU A 278 -6.25 15.51 -4.99
CA GLU A 278 -6.11 14.57 -6.10
C GLU A 278 -6.80 15.14 -7.36
N LYS A 279 -6.12 15.03 -8.51
CA LYS A 279 -6.69 15.43 -9.80
C LYS A 279 -7.60 14.31 -10.29
N ASP A 280 -8.74 14.67 -10.86
CA ASP A 280 -9.64 13.73 -11.55
C ASP A 280 -8.95 13.08 -12.78
#